data_AF-A0A4Q3R511-F1
#
_entry.id   AF-A0A4Q3R511-F1
#
_cell.length_a   1.000
_cell.length_b   1.000
_cell.length_c   1.000
_cell.angle_alpha   90.00
_cell.angle_beta   90.00
_cell.angle_gamma   90.00
#
_symmetry.space_group_name_H-M   'P 1'
#
loop_
_entity.id
_entity.type
_entity.pdbx_description
1 polymer ?
#
loop_
_entity_poly.entity_id
_entity_poly.type
_entity_poly.pdbx_seq_one_letter_code
_entity_poly.pdbx_strand_id
1 'polypeptide(L)'
;MEALTSFIIESLNFSAMYTRMKRIILLCAILVVASTVHAQTVVSKLAKAWTIFEKDSQMKSGIASIYVIDAVTGKVLFDKNSRIGLAPASTQKIITAATAYEILGKDFQYTTNFGYYGQLNSGHLSGGIYIKPSGDPTLGSWRWKRTGEDSVMARLANAVSTTGIQNFGAFMLDASGWEGETIPGGWIWDDIGNYYGAGADVLNWRENQYDLIMKSGKNIGDPVTIVGTKPVLYNYDFVSNVTSAGKGTGDNSYIYFPVTSSTGTVRGTIPVGE
;
A
#
# COMPACT_ATOMS: atom_id res chain seq x y z
N MET A 1 -91.97 -27.10 -29.13
CA MET A 1 -91.18 -25.85 -28.99
C MET A 1 -90.50 -25.74 -27.62
N GLU A 2 -90.98 -26.43 -26.57
CA GLU A 2 -90.41 -26.37 -25.21
C GLU A 2 -89.18 -27.26 -24.96
N ALA A 3 -88.95 -28.31 -25.76
CA ALA A 3 -87.79 -29.19 -25.59
C ALA A 3 -86.46 -28.57 -26.07
N LEU A 4 -86.50 -27.62 -27.02
CA LEU A 4 -85.30 -26.93 -27.50
C LEU A 4 -84.82 -25.83 -26.53
N THR A 5 -85.74 -25.20 -25.80
CA THR A 5 -85.43 -24.14 -24.82
C THR A 5 -84.79 -24.70 -23.55
N SER A 6 -85.19 -25.90 -23.10
CA SER A 6 -84.59 -26.56 -21.94
C SER A 6 -83.14 -26.99 -22.17
N PHE A 7 -82.83 -27.50 -23.37
CA PHE A 7 -81.48 -27.98 -23.72
C PHE A 7 -80.46 -26.83 -23.85
N ILE A 8 -80.90 -25.65 -24.31
CA ILE A 8 -80.03 -24.47 -24.41
C ILE A 8 -79.69 -23.90 -23.03
N ILE A 9 -80.63 -23.96 -22.07
CA ILE A 9 -80.41 -23.43 -20.70
C ILE A 9 -79.56 -24.39 -19.85
N GLU A 10 -79.67 -25.72 -20.02
CA GLU A 10 -78.78 -26.70 -19.37
C GLU A 10 -77.35 -26.69 -19.94
N SER A 11 -77.17 -26.30 -21.21
CA SER A 11 -75.87 -26.26 -21.88
C SER A 11 -74.99 -25.05 -21.49
N LEU A 12 -75.59 -24.02 -20.88
CA LEU A 12 -74.91 -22.81 -20.43
C LEU A 12 -74.77 -22.84 -18.91
N ASN A 13 -73.78 -23.57 -18.42
CA ASN A 13 -73.41 -23.56 -17.00
C ASN A 13 -72.76 -22.20 -16.65
N PHE A 14 -73.59 -21.17 -16.47
CA PHE A 14 -73.19 -19.79 -16.20
C PHE A 14 -72.26 -19.67 -14.98
N SER A 15 -72.44 -20.54 -13.98
CA SER A 15 -71.55 -20.62 -12.81
C SER A 15 -70.13 -21.06 -13.20
N ALA A 16 -70.02 -22.09 -14.05
CA ALA A 16 -68.73 -22.54 -14.58
C ALA A 16 -68.07 -21.51 -15.51
N MET A 17 -68.84 -20.83 -16.35
CA MET A 17 -68.36 -19.74 -17.21
C MET A 17 -67.88 -18.53 -16.40
N TYR A 18 -68.65 -18.11 -15.39
CA TYR A 18 -68.28 -17.02 -14.48
C TYR A 18 -67.01 -17.34 -13.69
N THR A 19 -66.85 -18.60 -13.27
CA THR A 19 -65.63 -19.07 -12.56
C THR A 19 -64.42 -19.09 -13.49
N ARG A 20 -64.58 -19.52 -14.75
CA ARG A 20 -63.51 -19.45 -15.78
C ARG A 20 -63.13 -18.00 -16.10
N MET A 21 -64.11 -17.11 -16.23
CA MET A 21 -63.88 -15.69 -16.51
C MET A 21 -63.15 -14.99 -15.35
N LYS A 22 -63.51 -15.27 -14.10
CA LYS A 22 -62.74 -14.80 -12.92
C LYS A 22 -61.30 -15.29 -12.92
N ARG A 23 -61.07 -16.56 -13.27
CA ARG A 23 -59.72 -17.12 -13.37
C ARG A 23 -58.90 -16.46 -14.47
N ILE A 24 -59.50 -16.18 -15.63
CA ILE A 24 -58.84 -15.48 -16.75
C ILE A 24 -58.49 -14.04 -16.36
N ILE A 25 -59.43 -13.30 -15.76
CA ILE A 25 -59.18 -11.93 -15.28
C ILE A 25 -58.06 -11.91 -14.24
N LEU A 26 -58.05 -12.86 -13.30
CA LEU A 26 -56.98 -12.99 -12.30
C LEU A 26 -55.63 -13.32 -12.95
N LEU A 27 -55.59 -14.21 -13.94
CA LEU A 27 -54.36 -14.55 -14.68
C LEU A 27 -53.83 -13.36 -15.48
N CYS A 28 -54.71 -12.62 -16.16
CA CYS A 28 -54.35 -11.39 -16.85
C CYS A 28 -53.83 -10.33 -15.87
N ALA A 29 -54.46 -10.16 -14.71
CA ALA A 29 -53.98 -9.26 -13.67
C ALA A 29 -52.59 -9.68 -13.14
N ILE A 30 -52.35 -10.98 -12.91
CA ILE A 30 -51.04 -11.50 -12.49
C ILE A 30 -49.98 -11.26 -13.58
N LEU A 31 -50.29 -11.50 -14.85
CA LEU A 31 -49.37 -11.27 -15.97
C LEU A 31 -49.03 -9.79 -16.15
N VAL A 32 -50.00 -8.90 -15.98
CA VAL A 32 -49.78 -7.44 -16.00
C VAL A 32 -48.91 -7.02 -14.81
N VAL A 33 -49.16 -7.52 -13.60
CA VAL A 33 -48.32 -7.21 -12.42
C VAL A 33 -46.90 -7.75 -12.60
N ALA A 34 -46.74 -8.97 -13.11
CA ALA A 34 -45.43 -9.56 -13.38
C ALA A 34 -44.62 -8.77 -14.42
N SER A 35 -45.28 -8.17 -15.42
CA SER A 35 -44.62 -7.31 -16.43
C SER A 35 -44.11 -5.97 -15.88
N THR A 36 -44.51 -5.58 -14.67
CA THR A 36 -44.08 -4.33 -14.02
C THR A 36 -42.92 -4.50 -13.04
N VAL A 37 -42.52 -5.73 -12.71
CA VAL A 37 -41.41 -6.01 -11.76
C VAL A 37 -40.07 -5.87 -12.48
N HIS A 38 -39.46 -4.70 -12.39
CA HIS A 38 -38.10 -4.47 -12.88
C HIS A 38 -37.09 -4.70 -11.76
N ALA A 39 -36.01 -5.41 -12.06
CA ALA A 39 -34.88 -5.51 -11.13
C ALA A 39 -34.28 -4.12 -10.88
N GLN A 40 -33.86 -3.83 -9.64
CA GLN A 40 -33.20 -2.57 -9.32
C GLN A 40 -31.94 -2.40 -10.18
N THR A 41 -31.81 -1.22 -10.80
CA THR A 41 -30.63 -0.85 -11.56
C THR A 41 -29.41 -0.74 -10.66
N VAL A 42 -28.20 -0.90 -11.22
CA VAL A 42 -26.94 -0.72 -10.49
C VAL A 42 -26.88 0.67 -9.86
N VAL A 43 -27.31 1.71 -10.58
CA VAL A 43 -27.38 3.10 -10.08
C VAL A 43 -28.26 3.19 -8.82
N SER A 44 -29.46 2.59 -8.84
CA SER A 44 -30.36 2.59 -7.69
C SER A 44 -29.79 1.82 -6.49
N LYS A 45 -29.12 0.69 -6.74
CA LYS A 45 -28.44 -0.09 -5.70
C LYS A 45 -27.30 0.69 -5.06
N LEU A 46 -26.47 1.37 -5.85
CA LEU A 46 -25.38 2.22 -5.37
C LEU A 46 -25.90 3.39 -4.54
N ALA A 47 -26.94 4.09 -5.02
CA ALA A 47 -27.56 5.19 -4.28
C ALA A 47 -28.15 4.74 -2.93
N LYS A 48 -28.80 3.56 -2.90
CA LYS A 48 -29.32 2.97 -1.66
C LYS A 48 -28.20 2.59 -0.70
N ALA A 49 -27.15 1.92 -1.19
CA ALA A 49 -26.00 1.53 -0.38
C ALA A 49 -25.29 2.75 0.21
N TRP A 50 -25.09 3.79 -0.60
CA TRP A 50 -24.52 5.05 -0.16
C TRP A 50 -25.34 5.71 0.95
N THR A 51 -26.66 5.74 0.81
CA THR A 51 -27.56 6.30 1.85
C THR A 51 -27.44 5.54 3.17
N ILE A 52 -27.24 4.21 3.13
CA ILE A 52 -27.02 3.40 4.33
C ILE A 52 -25.65 3.75 4.93
N PHE A 53 -24.61 3.80 4.11
CA PHE A 53 -23.25 4.15 4.53
C PHE A 53 -23.16 5.55 5.17
N GLU A 54 -23.76 6.58 4.57
CA GLU A 54 -23.77 7.95 5.13
C GLU A 54 -24.48 8.04 6.49
N LYS A 55 -25.43 7.14 6.75
CA LYS A 55 -26.18 7.09 8.01
C LYS A 55 -25.47 6.26 9.09
N ASP A 56 -24.38 5.58 8.75
CA ASP A 56 -23.60 4.84 9.74
C ASP A 56 -23.10 5.80 10.82
N SER A 57 -23.23 5.41 12.08
CA SER A 57 -22.81 6.23 13.22
C SER A 57 -21.33 6.63 13.16
N GLN A 58 -20.49 5.82 12.51
CA GLN A 58 -19.06 6.10 12.32
C GLN A 58 -18.82 7.27 11.35
N MET A 59 -19.77 7.59 10.47
CA MET A 59 -19.67 8.69 9.51
C MET A 59 -20.13 10.05 10.06
N LYS A 60 -20.55 10.12 11.34
CA LYS A 60 -21.13 11.33 11.94
C LYS A 60 -20.29 12.60 11.77
N SER A 61 -18.97 12.48 11.84
CA SER A 61 -18.02 13.59 11.62
C SER A 61 -17.09 13.33 10.43
N GLY A 62 -17.40 12.31 9.63
CA GLY A 62 -16.60 11.90 8.49
C GLY A 62 -17.07 12.57 7.21
N ILE A 63 -16.17 12.65 6.24
CA ILE A 63 -16.50 12.95 4.85
C ILE A 63 -16.03 11.80 3.98
N ALA A 64 -16.85 11.43 3.00
CA ALA A 64 -16.51 10.42 2.04
C ALA A 64 -16.86 10.90 0.63
N SER A 65 -16.09 10.42 -0.32
CA SER A 65 -16.27 10.67 -1.75
C SER A 65 -16.21 9.34 -2.49
N ILE A 66 -17.10 9.17 -3.46
CA ILE A 66 -17.12 7.97 -4.31
C ILE A 66 -17.51 8.37 -5.72
N TYR A 67 -16.76 7.86 -6.67
CA TYR A 67 -16.99 8.08 -8.08
C TYR A 67 -16.89 6.73 -8.79
N VAL A 68 -17.99 6.30 -9.40
CA VAL A 68 -18.13 5.00 -10.04
C VAL A 68 -18.46 5.22 -11.50
N ILE A 69 -17.62 4.68 -12.37
CA ILE A 69 -17.82 4.69 -13.81
C ILE A 69 -17.89 3.27 -14.34
N ASP A 70 -18.61 3.10 -15.44
CA ASP A 70 -18.50 1.92 -16.28
C ASP A 70 -17.16 2.00 -17.03
N ALA A 71 -16.29 1.01 -16.81
CA ALA A 71 -14.92 1.04 -17.33
C ALA A 71 -14.83 0.94 -18.86
N VAL A 72 -15.85 0.40 -19.54
CA VAL A 72 -15.87 0.23 -21.00
C VAL A 72 -16.39 1.48 -21.69
N THR A 73 -17.49 2.03 -21.19
CA THR A 73 -18.21 3.15 -21.81
C THR A 73 -17.82 4.51 -21.24
N GLY A 74 -17.13 4.55 -20.09
CA GLY A 74 -16.83 5.77 -19.34
C GLY A 74 -18.06 6.41 -18.69
N LYS A 75 -19.23 5.78 -18.78
CA LYS A 75 -20.47 6.33 -18.24
C LYS A 75 -20.42 6.39 -16.72
N VAL A 76 -20.69 7.56 -16.16
CA VAL A 76 -20.85 7.73 -14.70
C VAL A 76 -22.08 6.96 -14.23
N LEU A 77 -21.86 6.02 -13.32
CA LEU A 77 -22.90 5.21 -12.69
C LEU A 77 -23.30 5.76 -11.31
N PHE A 78 -22.36 6.36 -10.60
CA PHE A 78 -22.60 7.01 -9.31
C PHE A 78 -21.54 8.07 -9.04
N ASP A 79 -21.95 9.23 -8.57
CA ASP A 79 -21.05 10.34 -8.21
C ASP A 79 -21.55 10.97 -6.93
N LYS A 80 -20.69 10.96 -5.91
CA LYS A 80 -20.89 11.73 -4.71
C LYS A 80 -19.57 12.35 -4.29
N ASN A 81 -19.59 13.68 -4.11
CA ASN A 81 -18.48 14.46 -3.58
C ASN A 81 -17.16 14.33 -4.38
N SER A 82 -17.22 13.94 -5.66
CA SER A 82 -16.01 13.72 -6.50
C SER A 82 -15.13 14.97 -6.66
N ARG A 83 -15.70 16.16 -6.47
CA ARG A 83 -14.99 17.46 -6.56
C ARG A 83 -14.45 17.98 -5.22
N ILE A 84 -14.57 17.20 -4.14
CA ILE A 84 -14.02 17.56 -2.84
C ILE A 84 -12.62 16.97 -2.70
N GLY A 85 -11.63 17.82 -2.43
CA GLY A 85 -10.27 17.37 -2.13
C GLY A 85 -10.23 16.63 -0.79
N LEU A 86 -9.79 15.36 -0.81
CA LEU A 86 -9.62 14.51 0.37
C LEU A 86 -8.19 13.99 0.41
N ALA A 87 -7.69 13.68 1.60
CA ALA A 87 -6.38 13.04 1.76
C ALA A 87 -6.43 11.61 1.16
N PRO A 88 -5.66 11.31 0.11
CA PRO A 88 -5.74 10.02 -0.59
C PRO A 88 -5.08 8.87 0.19
N ALA A 89 -4.26 9.18 1.20
CA ALA A 89 -3.35 8.23 1.83
C ALA A 89 -2.58 7.43 0.76
N SER A 90 -2.43 6.13 0.94
CA SER A 90 -1.70 5.27 -0.02
C SER A 90 -2.36 5.14 -1.39
N THR A 91 -3.60 5.60 -1.61
CA THR A 91 -4.19 5.60 -2.97
C THR A 91 -3.47 6.58 -3.91
N GLN A 92 -2.73 7.56 -3.36
CA GLN A 92 -1.83 8.43 -4.13
C GLN A 92 -0.83 7.63 -4.99
N LYS A 93 -0.43 6.44 -4.52
CA LYS A 93 0.51 5.56 -5.23
C LYS A 93 0.02 5.15 -6.61
N ILE A 94 -1.29 5.16 -6.87
CA ILE A 94 -1.85 4.86 -8.20
C ILE A 94 -1.36 5.89 -9.22
N ILE A 95 -1.47 7.19 -8.90
CA ILE A 95 -1.03 8.27 -9.78
C ILE A 95 0.48 8.25 -9.93
N THR A 96 1.22 8.09 -8.82
CA THR A 96 2.69 7.98 -8.87
C THR A 96 3.16 6.81 -9.75
N ALA A 97 2.55 5.63 -9.61
CA ALA A 97 2.92 4.44 -10.36
C ALA A 97 2.57 4.58 -11.85
N ALA A 98 1.40 5.12 -12.19
CA ALA A 98 1.00 5.37 -13.57
C ALA A 98 1.94 6.37 -14.25
N THR A 99 2.26 7.47 -13.56
CA THR A 99 3.21 8.49 -14.06
C THR A 99 4.62 7.91 -14.24
N ALA A 100 5.11 7.14 -13.27
CA ALA A 100 6.42 6.49 -13.38
C ALA A 100 6.46 5.50 -14.56
N TYR A 101 5.39 4.73 -14.75
CA TYR A 101 5.28 3.80 -15.87
C TYR A 101 5.29 4.52 -17.22
N GLU A 102 4.55 5.63 -17.35
CA GLU A 102 4.50 6.43 -18.58
C GLU A 102 5.84 7.10 -18.90
N ILE A 103 6.50 7.70 -17.90
CA ILE A 103 7.74 8.46 -18.10
C ILE A 103 8.95 7.54 -18.28
N LEU A 104 9.07 6.50 -17.45
CA LEU A 104 10.26 5.64 -17.43
C LEU A 104 10.12 4.43 -18.37
N GLY A 105 8.87 3.99 -18.60
CA GLY A 105 8.57 2.78 -19.35
C GLY A 105 8.68 1.51 -18.51
N LYS A 106 8.00 0.46 -18.99
CA LYS A 106 7.92 -0.86 -18.32
C LYS A 106 9.27 -1.57 -18.13
N ASP A 107 10.26 -1.23 -18.95
CA ASP A 107 11.57 -1.88 -18.99
C ASP A 107 12.65 -1.08 -18.25
N PHE A 108 12.29 0.03 -17.61
CA PHE A 108 13.21 0.86 -16.85
C PHE A 108 13.96 0.04 -15.79
N GLN A 109 15.27 0.25 -15.70
CA GLN A 109 16.10 -0.33 -14.67
C GLN A 109 17.01 0.76 -14.10
N TYR A 110 17.03 0.84 -12.77
CA TYR A 110 18.03 1.64 -12.08
C TYR A 110 19.44 1.12 -12.37
N THR A 111 20.40 2.03 -12.41
CA THR A 111 21.81 1.71 -12.65
C THR A 111 22.66 2.40 -11.60
N THR A 112 23.29 1.61 -10.75
CA THR A 112 24.32 2.09 -9.81
C THR A 112 25.69 1.75 -10.37
N ASN A 113 26.43 2.78 -10.79
CA ASN A 113 27.77 2.63 -11.34
C ASN A 113 28.81 2.63 -10.22
N PHE A 114 29.73 1.69 -10.29
CA PHE A 114 30.89 1.61 -9.41
C PHE A 114 32.14 1.75 -10.28
N GLY A 115 33.04 2.62 -9.87
CA GLY A 115 34.27 2.86 -10.61
C GLY A 115 35.40 3.29 -9.69
N TYR A 116 36.54 3.59 -10.30
CA TYR A 116 37.68 4.17 -9.62
C TYR A 116 38.31 5.25 -10.50
N TYR A 117 39.12 6.11 -9.88
CA TYR A 117 39.87 7.15 -10.58
C TYR A 117 41.29 7.24 -10.01
N GLY A 118 42.20 7.82 -10.78
CA GLY A 118 43.63 7.87 -10.46
C GLY A 118 44.42 6.75 -11.14
N GLN A 119 45.72 6.70 -10.85
CA GLN A 119 46.65 5.75 -11.46
C GLN A 119 46.87 4.57 -10.51
N LEU A 120 46.83 3.36 -11.06
CA LEU A 120 47.11 2.14 -10.31
C LEU A 120 48.57 1.74 -10.53
N ASN A 121 49.37 1.76 -9.45
CA ASN A 121 50.77 1.36 -9.45
C ASN A 121 51.01 0.30 -8.38
N SER A 122 51.39 -0.91 -8.79
CA SER A 122 51.71 -2.03 -7.88
C SER A 122 50.66 -2.27 -6.79
N GLY A 123 49.38 -2.21 -7.17
CA GLY A 123 48.25 -2.39 -6.24
C GLY A 123 47.85 -1.16 -5.43
N HIS A 124 48.58 -0.05 -5.52
CA HIS A 124 48.21 1.22 -4.91
C HIS A 124 47.51 2.13 -5.94
N LEU A 125 46.25 2.46 -5.68
CA LEU A 125 45.51 3.44 -6.46
C LEU A 125 45.72 4.84 -5.88
N SER A 126 46.32 5.74 -6.67
CA SER A 126 46.63 7.11 -6.23
C SER A 126 45.38 7.98 -5.99
N GLY A 127 44.22 7.56 -6.52
CA GLY A 127 42.93 8.21 -6.30
C GLY A 127 42.05 7.38 -5.38
N GLY A 128 40.84 7.08 -5.84
CA GLY A 128 39.80 6.48 -5.01
C GLY A 128 38.77 5.68 -5.79
N ILE A 129 37.92 4.99 -5.03
CA ILE A 129 36.72 4.34 -5.54
C ILE A 129 35.59 5.36 -5.52
N TYR A 130 34.73 5.34 -6.52
CA TYR A 130 33.51 6.14 -6.52
C TYR A 130 32.27 5.31 -6.83
N ILE A 131 31.15 5.73 -6.25
CA ILE A 131 29.82 5.23 -6.58
C ILE A 131 29.03 6.38 -7.20
N LYS A 132 28.41 6.12 -8.35
CA LYS A 132 27.40 7.00 -8.94
C LYS A 132 26.07 6.26 -8.96
N PRO A 133 25.22 6.43 -7.94
CA PRO A 133 23.94 5.74 -7.86
C PRO A 133 22.85 6.53 -8.59
N SER A 134 21.73 5.86 -8.85
CA SER A 134 20.57 6.43 -9.54
C SER A 134 19.29 6.38 -8.69
N GLY A 135 19.40 6.16 -7.37
CA GLY A 135 18.25 5.98 -6.48
C GLY A 135 17.59 4.61 -6.55
N ASP A 136 18.33 3.52 -6.84
CA ASP A 136 17.77 2.15 -6.87
C ASP A 136 17.16 1.78 -5.50
N PRO A 137 15.83 1.62 -5.38
CA PRO A 137 15.19 1.31 -4.09
C PRO A 137 15.38 -0.16 -3.68
N THR A 138 15.94 -1.00 -4.56
CA THR A 138 16.13 -2.43 -4.34
C THR A 138 17.57 -2.81 -4.02
N LEU A 139 18.51 -1.86 -4.08
CA LEU A 139 19.93 -2.12 -3.84
C LEU A 139 20.15 -2.59 -2.39
N GLY A 140 20.72 -3.77 -2.26
CA GLY A 140 20.90 -4.46 -0.99
C GLY A 140 19.62 -5.03 -0.38
N SER A 141 18.45 -4.93 -0.99
CA SER A 141 17.22 -5.41 -0.34
C SER A 141 17.11 -6.94 -0.31
N TRP A 142 16.71 -7.45 0.86
CA TRP A 142 16.49 -8.89 1.09
C TRP A 142 15.31 -9.46 0.30
N ARG A 143 14.42 -8.61 -0.26
CA ARG A 143 13.27 -9.07 -1.06
C ARG A 143 13.66 -9.56 -2.46
N TRP A 144 14.80 -9.11 -2.99
CA TRP A 144 15.19 -9.38 -4.37
C TRP A 144 16.55 -10.08 -4.45
N LYS A 145 16.57 -11.36 -4.84
CA LYS A 145 17.81 -12.15 -4.94
C LYS A 145 18.92 -11.48 -5.78
N ARG A 146 18.56 -10.82 -6.89
CA ARG A 146 19.52 -10.18 -7.82
C ARG A 146 20.13 -8.90 -7.27
N THR A 147 19.42 -8.17 -6.43
CA THR A 147 19.87 -6.89 -5.86
C THR A 147 20.09 -6.96 -4.37
N GLY A 148 19.92 -8.13 -3.74
CA GLY A 148 20.19 -8.35 -2.33
C GLY A 148 21.67 -8.25 -1.97
N GLU A 149 21.91 -8.12 -0.66
CA GLU A 149 23.20 -7.78 -0.04
C GLU A 149 24.34 -8.65 -0.58
N ASP A 150 24.23 -9.96 -0.44
CA ASP A 150 25.26 -10.92 -0.88
C ASP A 150 25.50 -10.83 -2.39
N SER A 151 24.45 -10.66 -3.19
CA SER A 151 24.58 -10.58 -4.66
C SER A 151 25.24 -9.28 -5.11
N VAL A 152 24.95 -8.16 -4.44
CA VAL A 152 25.61 -6.88 -4.73
C VAL A 152 27.07 -6.96 -4.27
N MET A 153 27.32 -7.39 -3.04
CA MET A 153 28.68 -7.46 -2.48
C MET A 153 29.56 -8.45 -3.25
N ALA A 154 29.05 -9.60 -3.67
CA ALA A 154 29.81 -10.54 -4.50
C ALA A 154 30.21 -9.93 -5.85
N ARG A 155 29.32 -9.18 -6.51
CA ARG A 155 29.63 -8.49 -7.78
C ARG A 155 30.67 -7.40 -7.58
N LEU A 156 30.58 -6.63 -6.49
CA LEU A 156 31.56 -5.60 -6.15
C LEU A 156 32.93 -6.20 -5.83
N ALA A 157 32.97 -7.24 -4.99
CA ALA A 157 34.20 -7.93 -4.64
C ALA A 157 34.88 -8.53 -5.88
N ASN A 158 34.10 -9.15 -6.78
CA ASN A 158 34.61 -9.66 -8.04
C ASN A 158 35.09 -8.54 -8.98
N ALA A 159 34.37 -7.42 -9.07
CA ALA A 159 34.82 -6.29 -9.87
C ALA A 159 36.15 -5.74 -9.35
N VAL A 160 36.26 -5.49 -8.03
CA VAL A 160 37.50 -4.98 -7.40
C VAL A 160 38.64 -5.97 -7.55
N SER A 161 38.42 -7.28 -7.36
CA SER A 161 39.49 -8.28 -7.46
C SER A 161 40.12 -8.33 -8.86
N THR A 162 39.35 -8.04 -9.91
CA THR A 162 39.86 -7.99 -11.29
C THR A 162 40.67 -6.72 -11.61
N THR A 163 40.62 -5.69 -10.76
CA THR A 163 41.37 -4.44 -10.99
C THR A 163 42.82 -4.53 -10.55
N GLY A 164 43.15 -5.40 -9.57
CA GLY A 164 44.44 -5.41 -8.90
C GLY A 164 44.62 -4.33 -7.82
N ILE A 165 43.59 -3.54 -7.52
CA ILE A 165 43.60 -2.56 -6.42
C ILE A 165 43.68 -3.30 -5.08
N GLN A 166 44.69 -2.97 -4.27
CA GLN A 166 44.88 -3.46 -2.91
C GLN A 166 44.70 -2.35 -1.88
N ASN A 167 45.05 -1.11 -2.26
CA ASN A 167 44.94 0.08 -1.42
C ASN A 167 44.43 1.25 -2.26
N PHE A 168 43.56 2.08 -1.68
CA PHE A 168 43.05 3.31 -2.30
C PHE A 168 42.91 4.38 -1.22
N GLY A 169 43.03 5.66 -1.59
CA GLY A 169 43.08 6.76 -0.62
C GLY A 169 41.71 7.32 -0.22
N ALA A 170 40.71 7.20 -1.08
CA ALA A 170 39.41 7.82 -0.87
C ALA A 170 38.25 6.99 -1.40
N PHE A 171 37.07 7.27 -0.85
CA PHE A 171 35.78 6.81 -1.35
C PHE A 171 34.90 8.04 -1.62
N MET A 172 34.25 8.08 -2.79
CA MET A 172 33.42 9.20 -3.20
C MET A 172 32.02 8.73 -3.59
N LEU A 173 31.00 9.43 -3.07
CA LEU A 173 29.61 9.29 -3.52
C LEU A 173 29.26 10.44 -4.46
N ASP A 174 29.00 10.14 -5.73
CA ASP A 174 28.51 11.13 -6.70
C ASP A 174 26.99 11.30 -6.53
N ALA A 175 26.62 12.32 -5.76
CA ALA A 175 25.24 12.76 -5.56
C ALA A 175 24.84 13.92 -6.50
N SER A 176 25.59 14.16 -7.58
CA SER A 176 25.31 15.28 -8.48
C SER A 176 23.92 15.18 -9.10
N GLY A 177 23.17 16.30 -9.07
CA GLY A 177 21.80 16.37 -9.61
C GLY A 177 20.71 15.92 -8.65
N TRP A 178 21.03 15.57 -7.40
CA TRP A 178 20.06 15.28 -6.36
C TRP A 178 19.95 16.43 -5.35
N GLU A 179 18.75 16.62 -4.81
CA GLU A 179 18.54 17.52 -3.67
C GLU A 179 19.07 16.84 -2.40
N GLY A 180 19.55 17.65 -1.44
CA GLY A 180 20.09 17.14 -0.19
C GLY A 180 19.04 16.75 0.85
N GLU A 181 17.80 17.24 0.71
CA GLU A 181 16.70 16.90 1.62
C GLU A 181 15.99 15.64 1.12
N THR A 182 15.99 14.59 1.94
CA THR A 182 15.47 13.27 1.58
C THR A 182 14.11 12.98 2.20
N ILE A 183 13.68 13.81 3.16
CA ILE A 183 12.38 13.70 3.83
C ILE A 183 11.42 14.73 3.24
N PRO A 184 10.31 14.30 2.62
CA PRO A 184 9.32 15.23 2.07
C PRO A 184 8.70 16.13 3.15
N GLY A 185 8.44 17.38 2.79
CA GLY A 185 7.69 18.30 3.66
C GLY A 185 6.29 17.77 3.98
N GLY A 186 5.87 17.94 5.25
CA GLY A 186 4.53 17.56 5.72
C GLY A 186 4.42 16.17 6.35
N TRP A 187 5.50 15.38 6.37
CA TRP A 187 5.56 14.17 7.19
C TRP A 187 5.54 14.52 8.68
N ILE A 188 4.80 13.73 9.46
CA ILE A 188 4.76 13.93 10.91
C ILE A 188 6.06 13.40 11.51
N TRP A 189 6.56 14.10 12.52
CA TRP A 189 7.84 13.78 13.14
C TRP A 189 7.88 12.36 13.74
N ASP A 190 6.76 11.87 14.26
CA ASP A 190 6.62 10.52 14.82
C ASP A 190 6.87 9.40 13.80
N ASP A 191 6.75 9.68 12.50
CA ASP A 191 7.03 8.69 11.45
C ASP A 191 8.54 8.54 11.19
N ILE A 192 9.34 9.56 11.51
CA ILE A 192 10.76 9.63 11.20
C ILE A 192 11.55 8.65 12.07
N GLY A 193 12.28 7.75 11.41
CA GLY A 193 13.01 6.65 12.04
C GLY A 193 12.26 5.31 11.98
N ASN A 194 10.99 5.32 11.58
CA ASN A 194 10.22 4.11 11.30
C ASN A 194 10.31 3.77 9.81
N TYR A 195 10.18 2.49 9.44
CA TYR A 195 10.43 2.02 8.07
C TYR A 195 9.58 2.72 6.99
N TYR A 196 8.35 3.11 7.32
CA TYR A 196 7.44 3.79 6.40
C TYR A 196 7.72 5.29 6.29
N GLY A 197 8.52 5.84 7.22
CA GLY A 197 9.04 7.20 7.24
C GLY A 197 10.51 7.28 6.83
N ALA A 198 11.04 6.27 6.12
CA ALA A 198 12.37 6.32 5.54
C ALA A 198 12.43 7.33 4.38
N GLY A 199 13.44 8.20 4.40
CA GLY A 199 13.69 9.15 3.32
C GLY A 199 14.11 8.46 2.01
N ALA A 200 13.93 9.15 0.89
CA ALA A 200 14.39 8.69 -0.42
C ALA A 200 15.69 9.42 -0.78
N ASP A 201 16.77 8.69 -0.98
CA ASP A 201 18.10 9.25 -1.21
C ASP A 201 18.69 8.77 -2.56
N VAL A 202 19.78 9.40 -2.98
CA VAL A 202 20.53 9.06 -4.20
C VAL A 202 21.09 7.64 -4.12
N LEU A 203 21.53 7.22 -2.93
CA LEU A 203 21.99 5.86 -2.64
C LEU A 203 21.12 5.25 -1.56
N ASN A 204 20.30 4.27 -1.95
CA ASN A 204 19.51 3.51 -0.99
C ASN A 204 20.19 2.16 -0.73
N TRP A 205 20.24 1.75 0.53
CA TRP A 205 20.74 0.43 0.91
C TRP A 205 19.71 -0.26 1.79
N ARG A 206 19.31 -1.49 1.43
CA ARG A 206 18.29 -2.26 2.17
C ARG A 206 16.99 -1.47 2.37
N GLU A 207 16.48 -0.82 1.32
CA GLU A 207 15.25 0.00 1.39
C GLU A 207 15.37 1.20 2.36
N ASN A 208 16.60 1.64 2.70
CA ASN A 208 16.89 2.59 3.78
C ASN A 208 16.38 2.15 5.14
N GLN A 209 16.30 0.83 5.33
CA GLN A 209 15.79 0.21 6.54
C GLN A 209 16.92 -0.56 7.26
N TYR A 210 16.82 -0.53 8.58
CA TYR A 210 17.51 -1.45 9.48
C TYR A 210 16.50 -2.13 10.39
N ASP A 211 16.86 -3.31 10.88
CA ASP A 211 16.16 -3.98 11.96
C ASP A 211 16.77 -3.52 13.28
N LEU A 212 15.95 -3.03 14.21
CA LEU A 212 16.37 -2.78 15.59
C LEU A 212 16.03 -4.00 16.43
N ILE A 213 17.04 -4.77 16.80
CA ILE A 213 16.87 -6.02 17.52
C ILE A 213 16.75 -5.69 19.00
N MET A 214 15.60 -6.00 19.58
CA MET A 214 15.29 -5.77 20.99
C MET A 214 15.03 -7.09 21.69
N LYS A 215 15.19 -7.09 23.01
CA LYS A 215 14.94 -8.25 23.87
C LYS A 215 14.01 -7.83 25.00
N SER A 216 12.83 -8.42 25.03
CA SER A 216 11.85 -8.13 26.07
C SER A 216 12.26 -8.70 27.43
N GLY A 217 11.83 -8.03 28.49
CA GLY A 217 11.93 -8.52 29.86
C GLY A 217 10.99 -9.69 30.13
N LYS A 218 11.15 -10.30 31.32
CA LYS A 218 10.42 -11.53 31.70
C LYS A 218 9.04 -11.24 32.27
N ASN A 219 8.90 -10.09 32.94
CA ASN A 219 7.67 -9.66 33.60
C ASN A 219 7.13 -8.39 32.95
N ILE A 220 5.82 -8.17 33.05
CA ILE A 220 5.18 -6.93 32.60
C ILE A 220 5.80 -5.75 33.34
N GLY A 221 6.16 -4.69 32.61
CA GLY A 221 6.82 -3.50 33.13
C GLY A 221 8.35 -3.58 33.17
N ASP A 222 8.95 -4.76 32.96
CA ASP A 222 10.40 -4.90 32.85
C ASP A 222 10.94 -4.08 31.66
N PRO A 223 12.14 -3.49 31.77
CA PRO A 223 12.76 -2.78 30.66
C PRO A 223 13.04 -3.74 29.49
N VAL A 224 12.85 -3.23 28.27
CA VAL A 224 13.26 -3.89 27.03
C VAL A 224 14.62 -3.35 26.62
N THR A 225 15.57 -4.24 26.33
CA THR A 225 16.93 -3.83 25.95
C THR A 225 17.14 -3.92 24.45
N ILE A 226 17.91 -2.99 23.89
CA ILE A 226 18.39 -3.07 22.52
C ILE A 226 19.62 -3.98 22.51
N VAL A 227 19.63 -5.00 21.64
CA VAL A 227 20.73 -5.97 21.55
C VAL A 227 21.56 -5.82 20.27
N GLY A 228 21.05 -5.09 19.28
CA GLY A 228 21.82 -4.75 18.07
C GLY A 228 20.96 -4.21 16.93
N THR A 229 21.61 -4.03 15.79
CA THR A 229 20.96 -3.61 14.54
C THR A 229 21.37 -4.51 13.37
N LYS A 230 20.50 -4.62 12.36
CA LYS A 230 20.80 -5.29 11.10
C LYS A 230 20.35 -4.44 9.90
N PRO A 231 21.27 -3.93 9.05
CA PRO A 231 22.72 -4.05 9.16
C PRO A 231 23.23 -3.31 10.41
N VAL A 232 24.48 -3.58 10.79
CA VAL A 232 25.12 -2.81 11.86
C VAL A 232 25.15 -1.35 11.43
N LEU A 233 24.56 -0.48 12.23
CA LEU A 233 24.66 0.96 12.04
C LEU A 233 25.96 1.46 12.66
N TYR A 234 26.69 2.28 11.91
CA TYR A 234 27.91 2.93 12.38
C TYR A 234 27.60 4.37 12.79
N ASN A 235 28.13 4.81 13.93
CA ASN A 235 27.95 6.16 14.48
C ASN A 235 26.49 6.53 14.82
N TYR A 236 25.61 5.52 14.95
CA TYR A 236 24.23 5.72 15.38
C TYR A 236 23.93 4.83 16.58
N ASP A 237 23.26 5.42 17.58
CA ASP A 237 22.89 4.78 18.83
C ASP A 237 21.40 4.90 19.12
N PHE A 238 20.91 4.07 20.05
CA PHE A 238 19.52 4.08 20.48
C PHE A 238 19.40 3.97 21.99
N VAL A 239 18.48 4.74 22.56
CA VAL A 239 18.06 4.63 23.96
C VAL A 239 16.70 3.94 24.01
N SER A 240 16.59 2.84 24.78
CA SER A 240 15.31 2.18 25.00
C SER A 240 14.61 2.76 26.22
N ASN A 241 13.42 3.31 26.00
CA ASN A 241 12.42 3.60 27.03
C ASN A 241 11.21 2.66 26.89
N VAL A 242 11.42 1.50 26.26
CA VAL A 242 10.39 0.50 26.00
C VAL A 242 10.25 -0.41 27.22
N THR A 243 9.01 -0.77 27.56
CA THR A 243 8.71 -1.72 28.64
C THR A 243 7.95 -2.93 28.15
N SER A 244 8.07 -4.03 28.88
CA SER A 244 7.45 -5.29 28.51
C SER A 244 5.93 -5.27 28.80
N ALA A 245 5.11 -5.74 27.88
CA ALA A 245 3.65 -5.80 28.00
C ALA A 245 3.11 -7.25 28.04
N GLY A 246 1.81 -7.40 28.23
CA GLY A 246 1.16 -8.72 28.21
C GLY A 246 1.30 -9.43 26.87
N LYS A 247 1.31 -10.77 26.88
CA LYS A 247 1.32 -11.56 25.65
C LYS A 247 0.13 -11.23 24.76
N GLY A 248 0.36 -11.12 23.45
CA GLY A 248 -0.69 -10.85 22.47
C GLY A 248 -1.08 -9.38 22.31
N THR A 249 -0.43 -8.44 22.99
CA THR A 249 -0.63 -6.99 22.74
C THR A 249 0.01 -6.51 21.44
N GLY A 250 0.91 -7.32 20.87
CA GLY A 250 1.75 -6.95 19.73
C GLY A 250 2.84 -5.94 20.09
N ASP A 251 3.71 -5.70 19.12
CA ASP A 251 4.72 -4.64 19.17
C ASP A 251 4.02 -3.27 18.98
N ASN A 252 4.11 -2.45 20.02
CA ASN A 252 3.65 -1.06 20.02
C ASN A 252 4.81 -0.10 20.26
N SER A 253 6.03 -0.52 19.91
CA SER A 253 7.22 0.31 20.00
C SER A 253 7.36 1.18 18.76
N TYR A 254 7.84 2.41 18.97
CA TYR A 254 8.10 3.39 17.92
C TYR A 254 9.47 3.99 18.14
N ILE A 255 10.18 4.20 17.03
CA ILE A 255 11.45 4.90 17.01
C ILE A 255 11.17 6.38 16.80
N TYR A 256 11.73 7.20 17.67
CA TYR A 256 11.76 8.65 17.56
C TYR A 256 13.19 9.07 17.25
N PHE A 257 13.43 9.43 15.99
CA PHE A 257 14.77 9.75 15.52
C PHE A 257 14.87 11.21 15.03
N PRO A 258 15.47 12.12 15.80
CA PRO A 258 15.68 13.48 15.34
C PRO A 258 16.65 13.50 14.15
N VAL A 259 16.27 14.18 13.05
CA VAL A 259 17.00 14.17 11.76
C VAL A 259 18.47 14.60 11.90
N THR A 260 18.79 15.49 12.84
CA THR A 260 20.15 16.01 13.06
C THR A 260 20.92 15.26 14.15
N SER A 261 20.36 14.18 14.71
CA SER A 261 20.94 13.43 15.83
C SER A 261 21.63 12.17 15.34
N SER A 262 22.65 11.73 16.08
CA SER A 262 23.22 10.39 15.96
C SER A 262 22.56 9.39 16.92
N THR A 263 21.60 9.84 17.74
CA THR A 263 20.94 8.99 18.75
C THR A 263 19.44 9.11 18.66
N GLY A 264 18.77 7.96 18.49
CA GLY A 264 17.32 7.82 18.54
C GLY A 264 16.82 7.35 19.91
N THR A 265 15.52 7.54 20.19
CA THR A 265 14.86 6.97 21.36
C THR A 265 13.74 6.04 20.93
N VAL A 266 13.67 4.85 21.53
CA VAL A 266 12.57 3.91 21.32
C VAL A 266 11.60 4.01 22.48
N ARG A 267 10.30 4.09 22.21
CA ARG A 267 9.24 4.21 23.23
C ARG A 267 8.11 3.25 22.91
N GLY A 268 7.32 2.88 23.92
CA GLY A 268 6.16 2.01 23.75
C GLY A 268 6.33 0.69 24.48
N THR A 269 5.75 -0.37 23.95
CA THR A 269 5.76 -1.68 24.61
C THR A 269 5.96 -2.84 23.64
N ILE A 270 6.59 -3.90 24.15
CA ILE A 270 6.77 -5.18 23.44
C ILE A 270 6.30 -6.32 24.36
N PRO A 271 5.62 -7.37 23.87
CA PRO A 271 5.15 -8.46 24.71
C PRO A 271 6.28 -9.21 25.42
N VAL A 272 6.03 -9.64 26.67
CA VAL A 272 7.00 -10.42 27.47
C VAL A 272 7.47 -11.70 26.75
N GLY A 273 8.78 -11.92 26.77
CA GLY A 273 9.41 -13.10 26.19
C GLY A 273 9.58 -13.09 24.67
N GLU A 274 9.33 -11.95 24.01
CA GLU A 274 9.74 -11.69 22.62
C GLU A 274 11.18 -11.16 22.52
#